data_AF-A0A821XK31-F1
#
_entry.id   AF-A0A821XK31-F1
#
_cell.length_a   1.000
_cell.length_b   1.000
_cell.length_c   1.000
_cell.angle_alpha   90.00
_cell.angle_beta   90.00
_cell.angle_gamma   90.00
#
_symmetry.space_group_name_H-M   'P 1'
#
loop_
_entity.id
_entity.type
_entity.pdbx_description
1 polymer ?
#
loop_
_entity_poly.entity_id
_entity_poly.type
_entity_poly.pdbx_seq_one_letter_code
_entity_poly.pdbx_strand_id
1 'polypeptide(L)'
;MGLVVDQPKQGGGNSNDGNTARRFFVERSKSASITGLDPDIIKRFANILRVISCEFSVNYANLKKYCIEAAKMCIQLYDWYKMSASVHKLLIHGADIIKELPLPVGLFSEDVLVTNQKESKVYDFSMLGKSPESIQIQTLCTGC
;
A
#
# COMPACT_ATOMS: atom_id res chain seq x y z
N MET A 1 5.39 -19.32 -0.60
CA MET A 1 4.80 -18.03 -0.97
C MET A 1 3.78 -18.11 -2.10
N GLY A 2 3.91 -18.98 -3.13
CA GLY A 2 2.89 -19.06 -4.19
C GLY A 2 2.59 -17.69 -4.83
N LEU A 3 3.65 -16.90 -5.03
CA LEU A 3 3.59 -15.55 -5.56
C LEU A 3 4.17 -15.55 -6.98
N VAL A 4 3.52 -14.83 -7.88
CA VAL A 4 4.08 -14.49 -9.18
C VAL A 4 4.76 -13.14 -9.02
N VAL A 5 6.08 -13.11 -8.99
CA VAL A 5 6.89 -11.90 -8.72
C VAL A 5 7.58 -11.46 -10.01
N ASP A 6 7.59 -10.15 -10.22
CA ASP A 6 8.28 -9.47 -11.33
C ASP A 6 7.94 -9.95 -12.75
N GLN A 7 6.72 -10.48 -12.94
CA GLN A 7 6.25 -10.85 -14.28
C GLN A 7 5.65 -9.64 -14.98
N PRO A 8 6.07 -9.32 -16.21
CA PRO A 8 5.52 -8.18 -16.96
C PRO A 8 4.03 -8.38 -17.23
N LYS A 9 3.24 -7.32 -17.05
CA LYS A 9 1.81 -7.31 -17.40
C LYS A 9 1.61 -6.60 -18.76
N GLN A 10 0.70 -7.11 -19.59
CA GLN A 10 0.33 -6.42 -20.84
C GLN A 10 -0.28 -5.05 -20.50
N GLY A 11 0.19 -4.00 -21.16
CA GLY A 11 -0.22 -2.62 -20.89
C GLY A 11 0.64 -1.86 -19.87
N GLY A 12 1.72 -2.46 -19.36
CA GLY A 12 2.70 -1.81 -18.48
C GLY A 12 2.67 -2.30 -17.02
N GLY A 13 3.79 -2.15 -16.32
CA GLY A 13 3.97 -2.63 -14.95
C GLY A 13 4.30 -4.13 -14.85
N ASN A 14 4.30 -4.66 -13.63
CA ASN A 14 4.59 -6.05 -13.34
C ASN A 14 3.61 -6.66 -12.31
N SER A 15 3.82 -7.92 -11.96
CA SER A 15 3.01 -8.66 -11.00
C SER A 15 3.24 -8.27 -9.53
N ASN A 16 4.05 -7.23 -9.26
CA ASN A 16 4.29 -6.71 -7.91
C ASN A 16 3.19 -5.71 -7.51
N ASP A 17 1.94 -6.19 -7.46
CA ASP A 17 0.80 -5.40 -6.99
C ASP A 17 0.69 -5.40 -5.45
N GLY A 18 -0.31 -4.68 -4.92
CA GLY A 18 -0.52 -4.55 -3.47
C GLY A 18 -0.73 -5.89 -2.75
N ASN A 19 -1.25 -6.93 -3.43
CA ASN A 19 -1.39 -8.25 -2.82
C ASN A 19 -0.03 -8.95 -2.71
N THR A 20 0.78 -8.88 -3.76
CA THR A 20 2.17 -9.38 -3.74
C THR A 20 2.98 -8.67 -2.64
N ALA A 21 2.88 -7.35 -2.55
CA ALA A 21 3.56 -6.56 -1.51
C ALA A 21 3.11 -6.95 -0.08
N ARG A 22 1.80 -7.12 0.16
CA ARG A 22 1.29 -7.55 1.48
C ARG A 22 1.85 -8.90 1.89
N ARG A 23 1.88 -9.89 0.98
CA ARG A 23 2.43 -11.23 1.28
C ARG A 23 3.94 -11.19 1.51
N PHE A 24 4.68 -10.34 0.78
CA PHE A 24 6.11 -10.13 0.99
C PHE A 24 6.44 -9.68 2.42
N PHE A 25 5.68 -8.73 2.97
CA PHE A 25 5.90 -8.20 4.33
C PHE A 25 5.25 -9.03 5.45
N VAL A 26 4.35 -9.97 5.13
CA VAL A 26 3.82 -10.95 6.10
C VAL A 26 4.82 -12.10 6.29
N GLU A 27 5.35 -12.66 5.21
CA GLU A 27 6.31 -13.77 5.24
C GLU A 27 7.78 -13.30 5.37
N ARG A 28 8.05 -12.27 6.18
CA ARG A 28 9.33 -11.52 6.26
C ARG A 28 10.58 -12.40 6.29
N SER A 29 10.60 -13.44 7.13
CA SER A 29 11.77 -14.32 7.28
C SER A 29 12.05 -15.10 6.00
N LYS A 30 11.01 -15.57 5.32
CA LYS A 30 11.16 -16.24 4.02
C LYS A 30 11.54 -15.25 2.93
N SER A 31 11.00 -14.02 2.97
CA SER A 31 11.34 -12.96 2.02
C SER A 31 12.82 -12.57 2.13
N ALA A 32 13.32 -12.40 3.36
CA ALA A 32 14.74 -12.18 3.64
C ALA A 32 15.60 -13.32 3.07
N SER A 33 15.24 -14.57 3.38
CA SER A 33 15.96 -15.74 2.91
C SER A 33 15.98 -15.88 1.38
N ILE A 34 14.91 -15.51 0.69
CA ILE A 34 14.82 -15.60 -0.78
C ILE A 34 15.57 -14.45 -1.46
N THR A 35 15.45 -13.23 -0.93
CA THR A 35 16.04 -12.03 -1.55
C THR A 35 17.47 -11.76 -1.14
N GLY A 36 17.97 -12.42 -0.09
CA GLY A 36 19.27 -12.13 0.52
C GLY A 36 19.30 -10.80 1.27
N LEU A 37 18.14 -10.16 1.49
CA LEU A 37 18.04 -8.91 2.24
C LEU A 37 18.10 -9.16 3.74
N ASP A 38 18.61 -8.17 4.46
CA ASP A 38 18.65 -8.17 5.91
C ASP A 38 17.22 -8.19 6.47
N PRO A 39 16.89 -9.14 7.37
CA PRO A 39 15.54 -9.31 7.88
C PRO A 39 15.06 -8.11 8.72
N ASP A 40 15.98 -7.39 9.37
CA ASP A 40 15.64 -6.21 10.17
C ASP A 40 15.28 -5.03 9.28
N ILE A 41 15.90 -4.87 8.11
CA ILE A 41 15.46 -3.91 7.10
C ILE A 41 14.03 -4.21 6.65
N ILE A 42 13.72 -5.46 6.29
CA ILE A 42 12.37 -5.85 5.86
C ILE A 42 11.35 -5.57 6.97
N LYS A 43 11.70 -5.88 8.21
CA LYS A 43 10.86 -5.61 9.40
C LYS A 43 10.61 -4.12 9.59
N ARG A 44 11.64 -3.27 9.46
CA ARG A 44 11.51 -1.82 9.58
C ARG A 44 10.58 -1.24 8.52
N PHE A 45 10.75 -1.63 7.25
CA PHE A 45 9.84 -1.22 6.18
C PHE A 45 8.41 -1.69 6.42
N ALA A 46 8.21 -2.94 6.86
CA ALA A 46 6.88 -3.44 7.20
C ALA A 46 6.20 -2.59 8.30
N ASN A 47 6.95 -2.22 9.34
CA ASN A 47 6.44 -1.39 10.42
C ASN A 47 6.10 0.03 9.94
N ILE A 48 6.98 0.67 9.16
CA ILE A 48 6.77 2.02 8.63
C ILE A 48 5.51 2.07 7.76
N LEU A 49 5.38 1.12 6.81
CA LEU A 49 4.22 1.03 5.95
C LEU A 49 2.94 0.82 6.75
N ARG A 50 2.96 -0.05 7.77
CA ARG A 50 1.79 -0.28 8.64
C ARG A 50 1.39 0.95 9.45
N VAL A 51 2.36 1.73 9.92
CA VAL A 51 2.11 2.97 10.67
C VAL A 51 1.52 4.04 9.75
N ILE A 52 2.01 4.17 8.52
CA ILE A 52 1.50 5.17 7.57
C ILE A 52 0.10 4.79 7.08
N SER A 53 -0.15 3.51 6.87
CA SER A 53 -1.48 3.01 6.48
C SER A 53 -2.47 2.91 7.63
N CYS A 54 -2.12 3.32 8.86
CA CYS A 54 -3.06 3.28 9.97
C CYS A 54 -3.99 4.50 9.98
N GLU A 55 -5.15 4.32 10.60
CA GLU A 55 -6.18 5.36 10.75
C GLU A 55 -6.06 6.11 12.09
N PHE A 56 -4.93 5.96 12.77
CA PHE A 56 -4.69 6.53 14.09
C PHE A 56 -3.69 7.69 14.04
N SER A 57 -3.74 8.58 15.03
CA SER A 57 -2.73 9.62 15.20
C SER A 57 -1.36 9.00 15.49
N VAL A 58 -0.36 9.35 14.67
CA VAL A 58 1.01 8.85 14.83
C VAL A 58 1.89 9.92 15.48
N ASN A 59 2.72 9.54 16.44
CA ASN A 59 3.68 10.46 17.03
C ASN A 59 4.79 10.80 16.02
N TYR A 60 4.82 12.08 15.61
CA TYR A 60 5.78 12.62 14.64
C TYR A 60 7.25 12.34 14.98
N ALA A 61 7.67 12.64 16.21
CA ALA A 61 9.07 12.53 16.61
C ALA A 61 9.55 11.07 16.59
N ASN A 62 8.71 10.15 17.06
CA ASN A 62 9.00 8.72 17.05
C ASN A 62 9.08 8.16 15.64
N LEU A 63 8.14 8.52 14.76
CA LEU A 63 8.15 8.08 13.37
C LEU A 63 9.37 8.63 12.63
N LYS A 64 9.66 9.94 12.77
CA LYS A 64 10.82 10.58 12.13
C LYS A 64 12.12 9.91 12.55
N LYS A 65 12.32 9.68 13.85
CA LYS A 65 13.49 8.94 14.36
C LYS A 65 13.56 7.54 13.76
N TYR A 66 12.44 6.81 13.75
CA TYR A 66 12.41 5.44 13.23
C TYR A 66 12.75 5.36 11.73
N CYS A 67 12.25 6.29 10.92
CA CYS A 67 12.54 6.38 9.49
C CYS A 67 14.00 6.78 9.19
N ILE A 68 14.56 7.73 9.95
CA ILE A 68 15.97 8.13 9.79
C ILE A 68 16.91 6.98 10.15
N GLU A 69 16.63 6.23 11.23
CA GLU A 69 17.42 5.05 11.57
C GLU A 69 17.33 3.95 10.50
N ALA A 70 16.15 3.77 9.89
CA ALA A 70 16.01 2.85 8.75
C ALA A 70 16.79 3.33 7.51
N ALA A 71 16.82 4.64 7.23
CA ALA A 71 17.59 5.20 6.13
C ALA A 71 19.10 5.02 6.32
N LYS A 72 19.61 5.25 7.55
CA LYS A 72 21.01 4.99 7.90
C LYS A 72 21.38 3.53 7.69
N MET A 73 20.50 2.62 8.12
CA MET A 73 20.70 1.18 7.93
C MET A 73 20.75 0.78 6.45
N CYS A 74 19.89 1.38 5.61
CA CYS A 74 19.93 1.15 4.16
C CYS A 74 21.26 1.61 3.55
N ILE A 75 21.77 2.78 3.95
CA ILE A 75 23.05 3.29 3.47
C ILE A 75 24.21 2.41 3.96
N GLN A 76 24.16 1.92 5.20
CA GLN A 76 25.23 1.08 5.76
C GLN A 76 25.31 -0.30 5.12
N LEU A 77 24.17 -0.91 4.78
CA LEU A 77 24.10 -2.27 4.24
C LEU A 77 24.10 -2.32 2.71
N TYR A 78 23.60 -1.27 2.06
CA TYR A 78 23.36 -1.22 0.62
C TYR A 78 23.77 0.14 0.03
N ASP A 79 24.95 0.64 0.41
CA ASP A 79 25.55 1.89 -0.10
C ASP A 79 25.62 1.96 -1.63
N TRP A 80 25.87 0.82 -2.27
CA TRP A 80 25.94 0.65 -3.72
C TRP A 80 24.60 0.88 -4.43
N TYR A 81 23.46 0.81 -3.73
CA TYR A 81 22.14 0.98 -4.31
C TYR A 81 21.52 2.33 -3.90
N LYS A 82 21.42 3.25 -4.86
CA LYS A 82 20.74 4.53 -4.63
C LYS A 82 19.26 4.29 -4.32
N MET A 83 18.81 4.78 -3.16
CA MET A 83 17.40 4.70 -2.76
C MET A 83 16.48 5.26 -3.86
N SER A 84 15.41 4.53 -4.16
CA SER A 84 14.40 4.99 -5.12
C SER A 84 13.69 6.24 -4.60
N ALA A 85 13.15 7.06 -5.51
CA ALA A 85 12.45 8.29 -5.14
C ALA A 85 11.30 8.04 -4.15
N SER A 86 10.57 6.93 -4.28
CA SER A 86 9.49 6.55 -3.36
C SER A 86 10.01 6.21 -1.97
N VAL A 87 11.10 5.43 -1.86
CA VAL A 87 11.72 5.10 -0.57
C VAL A 87 12.30 6.35 0.09
N HIS A 88 12.94 7.23 -0.68
CA HIS A 88 13.47 8.49 -0.18
C HIS A 88 12.35 9.38 0.38
N LYS A 89 11.25 9.59 -0.37
CA LYS A 89 10.08 10.33 0.10
C LYS A 89 9.49 9.71 1.36
N LEU A 90 9.41 8.38 1.43
CA LEU A 90 8.91 7.66 2.61
C LEU A 90 9.78 7.90 3.85
N LEU A 91 11.10 7.69 3.73
CA LEU A 91 12.00 7.71 4.89
C LEU A 91 12.40 9.11 5.33
N ILE A 92 12.55 10.04 4.39
CA ILE A 92 13.01 11.42 4.69
C ILE A 92 11.83 12.36 4.92
N HIS A 93 10.79 12.27 4.08
CA HIS A 93 9.66 13.20 4.12
C HIS A 93 8.36 12.60 4.71
N GLY A 94 8.28 11.28 4.89
CA GLY A 94 7.03 10.62 5.30
C GLY A 94 6.48 11.11 6.64
N ALA A 95 7.36 11.40 7.61
CA ALA A 95 6.94 11.97 8.89
C ALA A 95 6.44 13.41 8.76
N ASP A 96 7.06 14.21 7.89
CA ASP A 96 6.65 15.60 7.66
C ASP A 96 5.27 15.63 6.96
N ILE A 97 5.00 14.71 6.03
CA ILE A 97 3.67 14.55 5.40
C ILE A 97 2.59 14.28 6.45
N ILE A 98 2.83 13.36 7.39
CA ILE A 98 1.85 13.04 8.45
C ILE A 98 1.57 14.23 9.36
N LYS A 99 2.57 15.09 9.59
CA LYS A 99 2.43 16.27 10.44
C LYS A 99 1.53 17.34 9.80
N GLU A 100 1.62 17.52 8.49
CA GLU A 100 0.88 18.56 7.77
C GLU A 100 -0.54 18.14 7.38
N LEU A 101 -0.84 16.84 7.39
CA LEU A 101 -2.17 16.35 7.04
C LEU A 101 -3.18 16.53 8.19
N PRO A 102 -4.41 16.98 7.90
CA PRO A 102 -5.45 17.15 8.92
C PRO A 102 -6.01 15.83 9.45
N LEU A 103 -5.83 14.74 8.69
CA LEU A 103 -6.34 13.40 9.02
C LEU A 103 -5.24 12.34 8.81
N PRO A 104 -5.32 11.18 9.49
CA PRO A 104 -4.40 10.07 9.27
C PRO A 104 -4.31 9.64 7.80
N VAL A 105 -3.09 9.36 7.33
CA VAL A 105 -2.81 9.00 5.93
C VAL A 105 -3.61 7.78 5.47
N GLY A 106 -3.86 6.81 6.35
CA GLY A 106 -4.66 5.62 6.04
C GLY A 106 -6.06 5.93 5.49
N LEU A 107 -6.67 7.04 5.93
CA LEU A 107 -8.00 7.47 5.45
C LEU A 107 -8.00 8.00 4.01
N PHE A 108 -6.83 8.41 3.51
CA PHE A 108 -6.65 8.85 2.13
C PHE A 108 -6.19 7.71 1.19
N SER A 109 -6.16 6.46 1.67
CA SER A 109 -5.60 5.33 0.92
C SER A 109 -6.47 4.91 -0.26
N GLU A 110 -5.82 4.62 -1.39
CA GLU A 110 -6.44 4.06 -2.60
C GLU A 110 -7.11 2.69 -2.32
N ASP A 111 -6.67 1.95 -1.30
CA ASP A 111 -7.32 0.68 -0.91
C ASP A 111 -8.82 0.89 -0.61
N VAL A 112 -9.23 2.06 -0.09
CA VAL A 112 -10.65 2.43 0.12
C VAL A 112 -11.39 2.61 -1.21
N LEU A 113 -10.73 3.15 -2.24
CA LEU A 113 -11.30 3.28 -3.58
C LEU A 113 -11.39 1.93 -4.30
N VAL A 114 -10.39 1.06 -4.11
CA VAL A 114 -10.35 -0.27 -4.71
C VAL A 114 -11.39 -1.21 -4.11
N THR A 115 -11.68 -1.12 -2.80
CA THR A 115 -12.80 -1.85 -2.19
C THR A 115 -14.12 -1.40 -2.81
N ASN A 116 -14.32 -0.09 -2.96
CA ASN A 116 -15.53 0.45 -3.58
C ASN A 116 -15.68 0.00 -5.04
N GLN A 117 -14.60 -0.02 -5.82
CA GLN A 117 -14.64 -0.49 -7.21
C GLN A 117 -14.98 -1.99 -7.31
N LYS A 118 -14.45 -2.82 -6.40
CA LYS A 118 -14.80 -4.25 -6.32
C LYS A 118 -16.26 -4.43 -5.95
N GLU A 119 -16.76 -3.68 -4.97
CA GLU A 119 -18.17 -3.67 -4.61
C GLU A 119 -19.03 -3.27 -5.81
N SER A 120 -18.70 -2.19 -6.53
CA SER A 120 -19.44 -1.79 -7.75
C SER A 120 -19.50 -2.91 -8.80
N LYS A 121 -18.42 -3.69 -8.98
CA LYS A 121 -18.41 -4.85 -9.90
C LYS A 121 -19.24 -6.03 -9.39
N VAL A 122 -19.29 -6.24 -8.07
CA VAL A 122 -20.15 -7.27 -7.45
C VAL A 122 -21.62 -6.87 -7.54
N TYR A 123 -21.93 -5.59 -7.30
CA TYR A 123 -23.25 -5.02 -7.52
C TYR A 123 -23.66 -5.13 -9.00
N ASP A 124 -22.81 -4.74 -9.94
CA ASP A 124 -23.07 -4.90 -11.38
C ASP A 124 -23.32 -6.38 -11.76
N PHE A 125 -22.47 -7.31 -11.29
CA PHE A 125 -22.65 -8.74 -11.54
C PHE A 125 -23.94 -9.34 -10.94
N SER A 126 -24.34 -8.88 -9.75
CA SER A 126 -25.62 -9.29 -9.12
C SER A 126 -26.85 -8.65 -9.79
N MET A 127 -26.68 -7.51 -10.46
CA MET A 127 -27.74 -6.80 -11.19
C MET A 127 -27.89 -7.27 -12.65
N LEU A 128 -26.83 -7.84 -13.25
CA LEU A 128 -26.86 -8.44 -14.60
C LEU A 128 -27.75 -9.70 -14.71
N GLY A 129 -28.38 -10.13 -13.61
CA GLY A 129 -29.40 -11.19 -13.57
C GLY A 129 -30.84 -10.74 -13.79
N LYS A 130 -31.11 -9.47 -14.13
CA LYS A 130 -32.49 -8.99 -14.40
C LYS A 130 -32.57 -8.24 -15.72
N SER A 131 -33.61 -8.56 -16.50
CA SER A 131 -33.82 -8.16 -17.89
C SER A 131 -33.95 -6.63 -18.08
N PRO A 132 -33.76 -6.12 -19.33
CA PRO A 132 -33.53 -4.69 -19.62
C PRO A 132 -34.71 -3.73 -19.37
N GLU A 133 -35.88 -4.20 -18.94
CA GLU A 133 -37.08 -3.37 -18.77
C GLU A 133 -37.15 -2.64 -17.42
N SER A 134 -36.20 -2.89 -16.49
CA SER A 134 -36.22 -2.32 -15.14
C SER A 134 -35.44 -1.00 -14.98
N ILE A 135 -34.67 -0.58 -15.99
CA ILE A 135 -33.72 0.54 -15.88
C ILE A 135 -34.40 1.92 -15.87
N GLN A 136 -35.64 2.05 -16.36
CA GLN A 136 -36.34 3.36 -16.35
C GLN A 136 -36.93 3.76 -14.99
N ILE A 137 -37.03 2.86 -14.01
CA ILE A 137 -37.68 3.18 -12.71
C ILE A 137 -36.68 3.69 -11.67
N GLN A 138 -35.38 3.40 -11.81
CA GLN A 138 -34.40 3.69 -10.74
C GLN A 138 -33.71 5.06 -10.84
N THR A 139 -34.06 5.87 -11.85
CA THR A 139 -33.60 7.27 -11.97
C THR A 139 -34.48 8.26 -11.16
N LEU A 140 -35.51 7.78 -10.46
CA LEU A 140 -36.47 8.64 -9.73
C LEU A 140 -36.41 8.53 -8.19
N CYS A 141 -35.56 7.67 -7.62
CA CYS A 141 -35.50 7.48 -6.16
C CYS A 141 -34.06 7.37 -5.63
N THR A 142 -33.33 8.49 -5.60
CA THR A 142 -32.36 8.82 -4.54
C THR A 142 -32.04 10.32 -4.60
N GLY A 143 -33.04 11.11 -4.22
CA GLY A 143 -32.86 12.47 -3.74
C GLY A 143 -33.61 12.61 -2.42
N CYS A 144 -32.88 12.53 -1.31
CA CYS A 144 -33.15 13.19 -0.02
C CYS A 144 -31.92 13.00 0.88
#